data_AF-A0AAE0HFM3-F1
#
_entry.id   AF-A0AAE0HFM3-F1
#
_cell.length_a   1.000
_cell.length_b   1.000
_cell.length_c   1.000
_cell.angle_alpha   90.00
_cell.angle_beta   90.00
_cell.angle_gamma   90.00
#
_symmetry.space_group_name_H-M   'P 1'
#
loop_
_entity.id
_entity.type
_entity.pdbx_description
1 polymer ?
#
loop_
_entity_poly.entity_id
_entity_poly.type
_entity_poly.pdbx_seq_one_letter_code
_entity_poly.pdbx_strand_id
1 'polypeptide(L)'
;MSGIPNSVGASQFTESVFYHLAVGAARTFQILQVGLTCLSYDCKYKGLLPDGTAAPRSRWLTSPQAGYRARTFTFQLTPEFFPPNTALAKLIDRKLVLSYRSFLFLKENNFSFEKTFSQGVPYLSRSEEIFASSLYLTKPQNWSDAGKDTQPQELWDSEYKRRHDSVVRQTGKHTPTPPTPRSHELTPPNHLGFRYIIEALVGGSFASALNPELLLSNHLPPALQSAAASQLGQDLHLYEARLRTRRPTLIGHNPFLDLCFLHETFLQTLPADALGFRRATRRFFPRIIDTKHLACQLDWEPSCNLAQLYDDLVVGWDRRHHHPHNPHEHHHHPNPHPQHHQPPPPPPPPIIPEPGFDARERGGAAHSAGFDSWMAAAVFVALSAQVLARKGGGPLLPPVPPPSLRGLRREGGMGVTAAGSRPGKGDELFRELCPFAARGLKGGAKMGPGKGSGELPPPPPPRWDGEVWRRYGNRLRMGAAGVMDLARG
;
A
#
# COMPACT_ATOMS: atom_id res chain seq x y z
N MET A 1 8.17 -1.51 6.28
CA MET A 1 8.63 -0.54 7.30
C MET A 1 9.88 -1.09 7.99
N SER A 2 10.73 -0.25 8.58
CA SER A 2 11.93 -0.69 9.34
C SER A 2 11.60 -1.31 10.70
N GLY A 3 10.34 -1.22 11.14
CA GLY A 3 9.84 -1.85 12.34
C GLY A 3 8.32 -1.76 12.43
N ILE A 4 7.75 -2.49 13.39
CA ILE A 4 6.33 -2.46 13.73
C ILE A 4 6.20 -2.44 15.28
N PRO A 5 5.03 -2.07 15.84
CA PRO A 5 4.84 -2.08 17.28
C PRO A 5 5.07 -3.47 17.89
N ASN A 6 5.64 -3.52 19.09
CA ASN A 6 5.68 -4.76 19.87
C ASN A 6 4.26 -5.08 20.35
N SER A 7 3.84 -6.32 20.14
CA SER A 7 2.43 -6.72 20.21
C SER A 7 2.14 -7.83 21.18
N VAL A 8 3.05 -8.10 22.12
CA VAL A 8 2.82 -9.08 23.17
C VAL A 8 1.56 -8.71 23.94
N GLY A 9 0.54 -9.58 23.88
CA GLY A 9 -0.76 -9.34 24.54
C GLY A 9 -1.76 -8.49 23.74
N ALA A 10 -1.56 -8.30 22.44
CA ALA A 10 -2.41 -7.43 21.61
C ALA A 10 -3.91 -7.77 21.64
N SER A 11 -4.27 -9.02 21.95
CA SER A 11 -5.65 -9.46 22.14
C SER A 11 -6.39 -8.82 23.31
N GLN A 12 -5.69 -8.08 24.18
CA GLN A 12 -6.27 -7.41 25.35
C GLN A 12 -6.27 -5.87 25.23
N PHE A 13 -5.78 -5.32 24.12
CA PHE A 13 -5.64 -3.88 23.99
C PHE A 13 -6.97 -3.21 23.67
N THR A 14 -7.23 -2.09 24.36
CA THR A 14 -8.29 -1.15 23.95
C THR A 14 -7.86 -0.39 22.70
N GLU A 15 -8.81 0.24 22.00
CA GLU A 15 -8.51 1.13 20.87
C GLU A 15 -7.44 2.18 21.23
N SER A 16 -7.54 2.79 22.41
CA SER A 16 -6.59 3.82 22.84
C SER A 16 -5.17 3.26 23.01
N VAL A 17 -5.03 2.09 23.65
CA VAL A 17 -3.72 1.46 23.85
C VAL A 17 -3.11 1.07 22.51
N PHE A 18 -3.93 0.48 21.63
CA PHE A 18 -3.48 0.08 20.29
C PHE A 18 -3.02 1.29 19.46
N TYR A 19 -3.77 2.39 19.52
CA TYR A 19 -3.39 3.64 18.86
C TYR A 19 -2.06 4.20 19.41
N HIS A 20 -1.87 4.27 20.72
CA HIS A 20 -0.60 4.77 21.28
C HIS A 20 0.60 3.91 20.91
N LEU A 21 0.44 2.59 20.80
CA LEU A 21 1.50 1.70 20.30
C LEU A 21 1.84 1.98 18.84
N ALA A 22 0.82 2.22 18.00
CA ALA A 22 1.02 2.61 16.61
C ALA A 22 1.71 3.98 16.48
N VAL A 23 1.36 4.95 17.33
CA VAL A 23 2.04 6.25 17.41
C VAL A 23 3.52 6.07 17.77
N GLY A 24 3.82 5.28 18.81
CA GLY A 24 5.19 4.97 19.20
C GLY A 24 6.00 4.35 18.06
N ALA A 25 5.42 3.38 17.36
CA ALA A 25 6.06 2.73 16.22
C ALA A 25 6.29 3.68 15.03
N ALA A 26 5.29 4.47 14.63
CA ALA A 26 5.40 5.40 13.51
C ALA A 26 6.43 6.52 13.76
N ARG A 27 6.63 6.91 15.02
CA ARG A 27 7.69 7.87 15.42
C ARG A 27 9.09 7.27 15.48
N THR A 28 9.18 5.95 15.65
CA THR A 28 10.45 5.25 15.85
C THR A 28 11.00 4.72 14.53
N PHE A 29 10.13 4.11 13.72
CA PHE A 29 10.50 3.37 12.52
C PHE A 29 10.15 4.13 11.24
N GLN A 30 10.82 3.79 10.14
CA GLN A 30 10.70 4.48 8.87
C GLN A 30 9.96 3.62 7.84
N ILE A 31 9.27 4.28 6.93
CA ILE A 31 8.78 3.65 5.70
C ILE A 31 9.99 3.42 4.80
N LEU A 32 10.21 2.17 4.38
CA LEU A 32 11.30 1.77 3.48
C LEU A 32 10.82 1.51 2.05
N GLN A 33 9.55 1.16 1.90
CA GLN A 33 8.95 0.85 0.61
C GLN A 33 7.46 1.14 0.65
N VAL A 34 6.91 1.65 -0.45
CA VAL A 34 5.47 1.87 -0.65
C VAL A 34 5.05 1.18 -1.94
N GLY A 35 3.97 0.39 -1.86
CA GLY A 35 3.28 -0.16 -3.02
C GLY A 35 2.05 0.67 -3.35
N LEU A 36 1.82 0.92 -4.64
CA LEU A 36 0.64 1.63 -5.10
C LEU A 36 0.09 0.96 -6.36
N THR A 37 -1.14 0.49 -6.31
CA THR A 37 -1.86 -0.06 -7.45
C THR A 37 -3.01 0.86 -7.83
N CYS A 38 -2.93 1.46 -9.02
CA CYS A 38 -4.03 2.23 -9.59
C CYS A 38 -4.99 1.29 -10.32
N LEU A 39 -6.25 1.27 -9.90
CA LEU A 39 -7.32 0.51 -10.55
C LEU A 39 -8.25 1.43 -11.33
N SER A 40 -8.54 1.08 -12.57
CA SER A 40 -9.61 1.70 -13.36
C SER A 40 -10.51 0.63 -13.96
N TYR A 41 -11.83 0.83 -13.88
CA TYR A 41 -12.80 -0.11 -14.47
C TYR A 41 -13.09 0.27 -15.92
N ASP A 42 -12.91 -0.67 -16.83
CA ASP A 42 -13.18 -0.54 -18.26
C ASP A 42 -14.40 -1.39 -18.65
N CYS A 43 -15.51 -0.72 -18.91
CA CYS A 43 -16.77 -1.33 -19.34
C CYS A 43 -16.78 -1.78 -20.81
N LYS A 44 -15.75 -1.42 -21.60
CA LYS A 44 -15.64 -1.72 -23.04
C LYS A 44 -14.47 -2.65 -23.37
N TYR A 45 -13.93 -3.36 -22.38
CA TYR A 45 -12.73 -4.15 -22.59
C TYR A 45 -12.92 -5.25 -23.65
N LYS A 46 -12.08 -5.23 -24.69
CA LYS A 46 -12.12 -6.15 -25.85
C LYS A 46 -11.04 -7.24 -25.85
N GLY A 47 -10.18 -7.34 -24.83
CA GLY A 47 -9.11 -8.35 -24.82
C GLY A 47 -7.91 -8.07 -25.76
N LEU A 48 -7.76 -6.84 -26.26
CA LEU A 48 -6.71 -6.46 -27.21
C LEU A 48 -5.51 -5.81 -26.51
N LEU A 49 -4.30 -6.19 -26.92
CA LEU A 49 -3.04 -5.53 -26.54
C LEU A 49 -2.93 -4.12 -27.19
N PRO A 50 -2.02 -3.25 -26.70
CA PRO A 50 -1.88 -1.88 -27.23
C PRO A 50 -1.52 -1.79 -28.72
N ASP A 51 -0.98 -2.87 -29.30
CA ASP A 51 -0.63 -3.00 -30.71
C ASP A 51 -1.82 -3.50 -31.58
N GLY A 52 -3.01 -3.65 -31.00
CA GLY A 52 -4.20 -4.13 -31.68
C GLY A 52 -4.22 -5.65 -31.88
N THR A 53 -3.21 -6.38 -31.41
CA THR A 53 -3.20 -7.85 -31.46
C THR A 53 -4.04 -8.44 -30.32
N ALA A 54 -4.63 -9.61 -30.55
CA ALA A 54 -5.25 -10.36 -29.47
C ALA A 54 -4.15 -10.74 -28.46
N ALA A 55 -4.37 -10.46 -27.18
CA ALA A 55 -3.47 -10.98 -26.14
C ALA A 55 -3.27 -12.49 -26.37
N PRO A 56 -2.04 -13.02 -26.23
CA PRO A 56 -1.77 -14.43 -26.45
C PRO A 56 -2.82 -15.21 -25.68
N ARG A 57 -3.54 -16.12 -26.37
CA ARG A 57 -4.66 -16.88 -25.84
C ARG A 57 -4.26 -17.45 -24.47
N SER A 58 -4.59 -16.74 -23.40
CA SER A 58 -5.02 -17.43 -22.20
C SER A 58 -6.27 -18.17 -22.67
N ARG A 59 -6.45 -19.40 -22.20
CA ARG A 59 -7.56 -20.29 -22.59
C ARG A 59 -8.96 -19.71 -22.23
N TRP A 60 -9.06 -18.41 -21.94
CA TRP A 60 -10.06 -17.76 -21.10
C TRP A 60 -10.84 -16.60 -21.74
N LEU A 61 -10.82 -16.37 -23.05
CA LEU A 61 -11.58 -15.24 -23.64
C LEU A 61 -12.22 -15.60 -25.00
N THR A 62 -13.54 -15.80 -25.01
CA THR A 62 -14.39 -15.94 -26.21
C THR A 62 -15.37 -14.77 -26.41
N SER A 63 -15.35 -13.71 -25.58
CA SER A 63 -16.24 -12.54 -25.72
C SER A 63 -15.67 -11.28 -25.03
N PRO A 64 -15.97 -10.04 -25.50
CA PRO A 64 -15.56 -8.79 -24.84
C PRO A 64 -16.22 -8.67 -23.45
N GLN A 65 -15.46 -8.91 -22.39
CA GLN A 65 -15.94 -8.79 -21.01
C GLN A 65 -15.35 -7.55 -20.33
N ALA A 66 -16.18 -6.78 -19.63
CA ALA A 66 -15.76 -5.66 -18.80
C ALA A 66 -14.81 -6.10 -17.68
N GLY A 67 -13.82 -5.28 -17.33
CA GLY A 67 -12.78 -5.64 -16.35
C GLY A 67 -12.01 -4.45 -15.80
N TYR A 68 -11.12 -4.70 -14.85
CA TYR A 68 -10.24 -3.69 -14.29
C TYR A 68 -8.89 -3.66 -15.01
N ARG A 69 -8.38 -2.46 -15.25
CA ARG A 69 -6.97 -2.19 -15.57
C ARG A 69 -6.22 -1.89 -14.29
N ALA A 70 -5.03 -2.47 -14.16
CA ALA A 70 -4.16 -2.24 -13.01
C ALA A 70 -2.80 -1.70 -13.46
N ARG A 71 -2.35 -0.62 -12.81
CA ARG A 71 -0.95 -0.15 -12.88
C ARG A 71 -0.34 -0.21 -11.49
N THR A 72 0.64 -1.09 -11.29
CA THR A 72 1.30 -1.27 -10.00
C THR A 72 2.69 -0.64 -9.99
N PHE A 73 2.99 0.07 -8.90
CA PHE A 73 4.25 0.73 -8.65
C PHE A 73 4.82 0.25 -7.30
N THR A 74 6.14 0.10 -7.26
CA THR A 74 6.90 -0.15 -6.02
C THR A 74 7.93 0.96 -5.87
N PHE A 75 7.78 1.77 -4.84
CA PHE A 75 8.70 2.87 -4.52
C PHE A 75 9.57 2.45 -3.35
N GLN A 76 10.88 2.32 -3.54
CA GLN A 76 11.81 2.28 -2.43
C GLN A 76 12.00 3.71 -1.91
N LEU A 77 11.92 3.92 -0.61
CA LEU A 77 12.06 5.23 0.00
C LEU A 77 13.36 5.29 0.80
N THR A 78 14.11 6.37 0.62
CA THR A 78 15.29 6.64 1.44
C THR A 78 14.97 7.76 2.43
N PRO A 79 15.32 7.61 3.72
CA PRO A 79 15.27 8.71 4.67
C PRO A 79 16.48 9.65 4.52
N GLU A 80 17.38 9.41 3.56
CA GLU A 80 18.49 10.31 3.27
C GLU A 80 18.03 11.62 2.65
N PHE A 81 18.78 12.68 2.93
CA PHE A 81 18.62 13.96 2.24
C PHE A 81 19.37 13.89 0.91
N PHE A 82 18.70 14.24 -0.18
CA PHE A 82 19.30 14.27 -1.51
C PHE A 82 19.13 15.66 -2.16
N PRO A 83 20.23 16.28 -2.64
CA PRO A 83 21.63 15.86 -2.45
C PRO A 83 22.02 15.86 -0.96
N PRO A 84 23.12 15.17 -0.56
CA PRO A 84 23.59 15.16 0.82
C PRO A 84 23.75 16.58 1.37
N ASN A 85 23.19 16.83 2.55
CA ASN A 85 23.14 18.17 3.15
C ASN A 85 23.33 18.10 4.67
N THR A 86 24.55 18.35 5.16
CA THR A 86 24.86 18.27 6.60
C THR A 86 24.16 19.37 7.39
N ALA A 87 23.91 20.56 6.81
CA ALA A 87 23.19 21.61 7.50
C ALA A 87 21.75 21.19 7.79
N LEU A 88 21.08 20.60 6.80
CA LEU A 88 19.75 20.04 6.96
C LEU A 88 19.74 18.84 7.92
N ALA A 89 20.76 17.97 7.84
CA ALA A 89 20.91 16.84 8.75
C ALA A 89 21.12 17.28 10.21
N LYS A 90 21.87 18.37 10.45
CA LYS A 90 22.03 18.96 11.78
C LYS A 90 20.73 19.54 12.33
N LEU A 91 19.87 20.09 11.45
CA LEU A 91 18.60 20.69 11.84
C LEU A 91 17.51 19.66 12.13
N ILE A 92 17.39 18.62 11.29
CA ILE A 92 16.30 17.64 11.35
C ILE A 92 16.67 16.39 12.18
N ASP A 93 17.96 16.07 12.35
CA ASP A 93 18.50 14.94 13.12
C ASP A 93 17.64 13.65 13.05
N ARG A 94 17.34 13.22 11.81
CA ARG A 94 16.46 12.07 11.55
C ARG A 94 17.12 10.78 12.08
N LYS A 95 16.53 10.19 13.12
CA LYS A 95 17.00 8.91 13.67
C LYS A 95 16.52 7.74 12.82
N LEU A 96 17.45 6.90 12.39
CA LEU A 96 17.16 5.68 11.64
C LEU A 96 17.17 4.50 12.60
N VAL A 97 16.00 3.91 12.84
CA VAL A 97 15.86 2.77 13.75
C VAL A 97 15.34 1.58 12.99
N LEU A 98 16.00 0.44 13.19
CA LEU A 98 15.66 -0.82 12.56
C LEU A 98 15.36 -1.85 13.65
N SER A 99 14.14 -2.36 13.65
CA SER A 99 13.77 -3.49 14.49
C SER A 99 14.47 -4.74 13.99
N TYR A 100 15.17 -5.46 14.86
CA TYR A 100 15.85 -6.70 14.49
C TYR A 100 14.89 -7.75 13.88
N ARG A 101 13.67 -7.87 14.42
CA ARG A 101 12.65 -8.80 13.88
C ARG A 101 12.22 -8.42 12.47
N SER A 102 11.98 -7.14 12.24
CA SER A 102 11.61 -6.64 10.91
C SER A 102 12.77 -6.72 9.93
N PHE A 103 14.00 -6.49 10.39
CA PHE A 103 15.20 -6.69 9.58
C PHE A 103 15.35 -8.13 9.12
N LEU A 104 15.24 -9.11 10.03
CA LEU A 104 15.32 -10.53 9.67
C LEU A 104 14.24 -10.89 8.65
N PHE A 105 13.00 -10.50 8.89
CA PHE A 105 11.90 -10.75 7.97
C PHE A 105 12.14 -10.12 6.58
N LEU A 106 12.59 -8.87 6.52
CA LEU A 106 12.90 -8.20 5.25
C LEU A 106 14.06 -8.89 4.53
N LYS A 107 15.10 -9.31 5.26
CA LYS A 107 16.25 -10.03 4.72
C LYS A 107 15.85 -11.40 4.16
N GLU A 108 15.04 -12.16 4.88
CA GLU A 108 14.50 -13.46 4.43
C GLU A 108 13.65 -13.33 3.16
N ASN A 109 13.08 -12.15 2.93
CA ASN A 109 12.29 -11.81 1.75
C ASN A 109 13.07 -11.02 0.68
N ASN A 110 14.40 -11.12 0.69
CA ASN A 110 15.30 -10.52 -0.30
C ASN A 110 15.18 -9.00 -0.44
N PHE A 111 14.76 -8.29 0.62
CA PHE A 111 14.73 -6.84 0.63
C PHE A 111 16.16 -6.28 0.60
N SER A 112 16.44 -5.36 -0.32
CA SER A 112 17.76 -4.75 -0.47
C SER A 112 17.84 -3.40 0.23
N PHE A 113 18.35 -3.40 1.46
CA PHE A 113 18.63 -2.15 2.20
C PHE A 113 19.60 -1.25 1.45
N GLU A 114 20.65 -1.82 0.84
CA GLU A 114 21.60 -1.06 0.04
C GLU A 114 20.91 -0.27 -1.08
N LYS A 115 20.06 -0.92 -1.89
CA LYS A 115 19.29 -0.24 -2.95
C LYS A 115 18.32 0.78 -2.35
N THR A 116 17.70 0.48 -1.22
CA THR A 116 16.78 1.41 -0.55
C THR A 116 17.48 2.70 -0.14
N PHE A 117 18.66 2.63 0.47
CA PHE A 117 19.38 3.83 0.91
C PHE A 117 20.06 4.56 -0.26
N SER A 118 20.69 3.83 -1.18
CA SER A 118 21.46 4.43 -2.29
C SER A 118 20.63 4.91 -3.48
N GLN A 119 19.46 4.30 -3.74
CA GLN A 119 18.63 4.56 -4.92
C GLN A 119 17.16 4.85 -4.56
N GLY A 120 16.83 4.88 -3.27
CA GLY A 120 15.47 5.19 -2.83
C GLY A 120 15.07 6.63 -3.17
N VAL A 121 13.77 6.83 -3.30
CA VAL A 121 13.19 8.17 -3.47
C VAL A 121 13.27 8.89 -2.11
N PRO A 122 13.92 10.05 -2.03
CA PRO A 122 13.99 10.83 -0.80
C PRO A 122 12.63 11.42 -0.45
N TYR A 123 12.50 11.95 0.76
CA TYR A 123 11.31 12.70 1.17
C TYR A 123 11.60 13.67 2.31
N LEU A 124 10.78 14.71 2.36
CA LEU A 124 10.63 15.61 3.50
C LEU A 124 9.17 15.58 3.94
N SER A 125 8.89 15.46 5.23
CA SER A 125 7.59 15.74 5.84
C SER A 125 7.24 17.22 5.76
N ARG A 126 5.95 17.57 5.86
CA ARG A 126 5.52 18.99 5.83
C ARG A 126 6.24 19.85 6.87
N SER A 127 6.46 19.34 8.08
CA SER A 127 7.24 20.02 9.12
C SER A 127 8.71 20.19 8.73
N GLU A 128 9.34 19.15 8.18
CA GLU A 128 10.74 19.19 7.76
C GLU A 128 10.97 20.18 6.61
N GLU A 129 10.01 20.36 5.70
CA GLU A 129 10.09 21.39 4.66
C GLU A 129 10.10 22.80 5.25
N ILE A 130 9.32 23.07 6.30
CA ILE A 130 9.32 24.38 6.97
C ILE A 130 10.71 24.66 7.56
N PHE A 131 11.30 23.67 8.23
CA PHE A 131 12.67 23.76 8.75
C PHE A 131 13.69 23.94 7.63
N ALA A 132 13.60 23.15 6.55
CA ALA A 132 14.47 23.29 5.39
C ALA A 132 14.39 24.71 4.81
N SER A 133 13.17 25.22 4.59
CA SER A 133 12.93 26.56 4.05
C SER A 133 13.55 27.66 4.92
N SER A 134 13.53 27.50 6.25
CA SER A 134 14.14 28.47 7.18
C SER A 134 15.65 28.62 6.98
N LEU A 135 16.37 27.54 6.65
CA LEU A 135 17.81 27.59 6.37
C LEU A 135 18.14 28.40 5.11
N TYR A 136 17.25 28.39 4.12
CA TYR A 136 17.47 29.07 2.84
C TYR A 136 16.97 30.52 2.83
N LEU A 137 15.96 30.85 3.65
CA LEU A 137 15.46 32.21 3.84
C LEU A 137 16.40 33.09 4.70
N THR A 138 17.24 32.50 5.55
CA THR A 138 18.21 33.23 6.39
C THR A 138 19.50 33.63 5.66
N LYS A 139 19.59 33.53 4.32
CA LYS A 139 20.73 34.11 3.59
C LYS A 139 20.59 35.65 3.53
N PRO A 140 21.61 36.44 3.94
CA PRO A 140 21.50 37.90 4.05
C PRO A 140 21.25 38.61 2.71
N GLN A 141 20.63 39.78 2.80
CA GLN A 141 20.30 40.77 1.76
C GLN A 141 21.45 41.25 0.84
N ASN A 142 22.67 40.75 0.99
CA ASN A 142 23.86 41.20 0.24
C ASN A 142 24.17 40.33 -0.99
N TRP A 143 23.17 39.73 -1.62
CA TRP A 143 23.35 39.05 -2.92
C TRP A 143 23.49 40.04 -4.09
N SER A 144 23.53 41.34 -3.83
CA SER A 144 23.81 42.36 -4.84
C SER A 144 25.31 42.58 -5.12
N ASP A 145 26.22 42.10 -4.26
CA ASP A 145 27.66 42.40 -4.38
C ASP A 145 28.59 41.17 -4.54
N ALA A 146 28.03 39.96 -4.55
CA ALA A 146 28.81 38.78 -4.94
C ALA A 146 28.85 38.72 -6.48
N GLY A 147 30.01 39.05 -7.05
CA GLY A 147 30.28 38.96 -8.47
C GLY A 147 29.82 37.64 -9.10
N LYS A 148 29.52 37.72 -10.40
CA LYS A 148 28.91 36.73 -11.30
C LYS A 148 29.48 35.28 -11.31
N ASP A 149 30.34 34.88 -10.38
CA ASP A 149 31.03 33.59 -10.39
C ASP A 149 30.73 32.65 -9.22
N THR A 150 29.87 33.00 -8.26
CA THR A 150 29.39 32.01 -7.28
C THR A 150 28.28 31.16 -7.88
N GLN A 151 28.68 30.21 -8.73
CA GLN A 151 27.77 29.22 -9.29
C GLN A 151 27.08 28.44 -8.17
N PRO A 152 25.78 28.11 -8.29
CA PRO A 152 25.09 27.27 -7.32
C PRO A 152 25.71 25.87 -7.14
N GLN A 153 26.64 25.48 -8.03
CA GLN A 153 27.51 24.32 -7.90
C GLN A 153 28.28 24.31 -6.56
N GLU A 154 28.50 25.46 -5.91
CA GLU A 154 29.14 25.59 -4.59
C GLU A 154 28.19 25.37 -3.40
N LEU A 155 26.89 25.15 -3.63
CA LEU A 155 25.96 24.67 -2.59
C LEU A 155 26.04 23.15 -2.38
N TRP A 156 27.05 22.50 -2.95
CA TRP A 156 27.54 21.25 -2.40
C TRP A 156 28.09 21.52 -1.00
N ASP A 157 27.59 20.80 -0.01
CA ASP A 157 28.06 20.95 1.36
C ASP A 157 29.59 20.78 1.45
N SER A 158 30.30 21.90 1.59
CA SER A 158 31.76 21.95 1.66
C SER A 158 32.30 21.11 2.82
N GLU A 159 31.50 20.87 3.86
CA GLU A 159 31.81 19.98 4.97
C GLU A 159 31.73 18.51 4.53
N TYR A 160 30.67 18.13 3.80
CA TYR A 160 30.54 16.79 3.21
C TYR A 160 31.67 16.50 2.21
N LYS A 161 31.97 17.44 1.30
CA LYS A 161 33.09 17.30 0.35
C LYS A 161 34.42 17.10 1.07
N ARG A 162 34.72 17.94 2.06
CA ARG A 162 35.95 17.82 2.87
C ARG A 162 36.05 16.47 3.58
N ARG A 163 34.94 15.97 4.16
CA ARG A 163 34.90 14.63 4.77
C ARG A 163 35.15 13.54 3.74
N HIS A 164 34.44 13.56 2.61
CA HIS A 164 34.61 12.60 1.54
C HIS A 164 36.05 12.56 1.02
N ASP A 165 36.63 13.72 0.69
CA ASP A 165 38.00 13.84 0.22
C ASP A 165 39.02 13.39 1.28
N SER A 166 38.72 13.57 2.57
CA SER A 166 39.54 13.04 3.67
C SER A 166 39.49 11.52 3.73
N VAL A 167 38.31 10.91 3.59
CA VAL A 167 38.14 9.44 3.61
C VAL A 167 38.81 8.80 2.41
N VAL A 168 38.67 9.39 1.22
CA VAL A 168 39.35 8.91 0.00
C VAL A 168 40.87 8.96 0.18
N ARG A 169 41.40 10.08 0.71
CA ARG A 169 42.84 10.21 1.01
C ARG A 169 43.36 9.18 2.02
N GLN A 170 42.57 8.85 3.03
CA GLN A 170 42.99 7.91 4.09
C GLN A 170 42.85 6.44 3.70
N THR A 171 41.88 6.10 2.86
CA THR A 171 41.52 4.68 2.59
C THR A 171 41.89 4.21 1.19
N GLY A 172 42.22 5.12 0.27
CA GLY A 172 42.49 4.81 -1.14
C GLY A 172 41.27 4.28 -1.91
N LYS A 173 40.10 4.16 -1.27
CA LYS A 173 38.86 3.70 -1.90
C LYS A 173 38.09 4.90 -2.44
N HIS A 174 37.97 4.97 -3.77
CA HIS A 174 37.00 5.83 -4.41
C HIS A 174 35.58 5.31 -4.12
N THR A 175 34.91 5.88 -3.13
CA THR A 175 33.45 5.79 -3.04
C THR A 175 32.83 6.53 -4.24
N PRO A 176 31.73 6.03 -4.84
CA PRO A 176 31.08 6.74 -5.94
C PRO A 176 30.77 8.17 -5.49
N THR A 177 31.30 9.16 -6.19
CA THR A 177 30.83 10.54 -6.07
C THR A 177 29.34 10.53 -6.42
N PRO A 178 28.44 11.04 -5.55
CA PRO A 178 27.05 11.22 -5.97
C PRO A 178 27.06 12.09 -7.24
N PRO A 179 26.18 11.81 -8.21
CA PRO A 179 26.17 12.54 -9.47
C PRO A 179 26.14 14.04 -9.18
N THR A 180 27.12 14.76 -9.72
CA THR A 180 27.11 16.23 -9.68
C THR A 180 25.83 16.69 -10.37
N PRO A 181 24.97 17.48 -9.70
CA PRO A 181 23.79 18.04 -10.36
C PRO A 181 24.27 18.78 -11.61
N ARG A 182 23.67 18.50 -12.77
CA ARG A 182 24.01 19.24 -13.98
C ARG A 182 23.69 20.71 -13.73
N SER A 183 24.48 21.63 -14.26
CA SER A 183 24.37 23.08 -14.03
C SER A 183 23.00 23.70 -14.37
N HIS A 184 22.12 22.96 -15.08
CA HIS A 184 20.74 23.33 -15.37
C HIS A 184 19.68 22.66 -14.47
N GLU A 185 20.09 21.73 -13.59
CA GLU A 185 19.26 21.03 -12.60
C GLU A 185 19.47 21.65 -11.22
N LEU A 186 19.18 22.95 -11.10
CA LEU A 186 18.99 23.59 -9.81
C LEU A 186 17.68 23.08 -9.21
N THR A 187 17.67 21.81 -8.77
CA THR A 187 16.61 21.28 -7.93
C THR A 187 16.45 22.27 -6.77
N PRO A 188 15.28 22.89 -6.59
CA PRO A 188 15.10 23.76 -5.44
C PRO A 188 15.45 22.97 -4.18
N PRO A 189 16.05 23.62 -3.17
CA PRO A 189 16.60 22.95 -1.99
C PRO A 189 15.60 22.09 -1.18
N ASN A 190 14.32 22.11 -1.56
CA ASN A 190 13.21 21.41 -0.93
C ASN A 190 12.58 20.39 -1.90
N HIS A 191 13.35 19.48 -2.49
CA HIS A 191 12.74 18.42 -3.30
C HIS A 191 11.92 17.49 -2.40
N LEU A 192 10.59 17.59 -2.48
CA LEU A 192 9.66 16.86 -1.61
C LEU A 192 9.70 15.34 -1.85
N GLY A 193 10.23 14.94 -3.01
CA GLY A 193 10.42 13.56 -3.42
C GLY A 193 9.12 12.78 -3.39
N PHE A 194 9.07 11.68 -2.65
CA PHE A 194 7.88 10.83 -2.62
C PHE A 194 6.64 11.56 -2.06
N ARG A 195 6.82 12.64 -1.30
CA ARG A 195 5.69 13.39 -0.75
C ARG A 195 4.79 13.99 -1.83
N TYR A 196 5.25 14.23 -3.06
CA TYR A 196 4.37 14.69 -4.15
C TYR A 196 3.19 13.74 -4.39
N ILE A 197 3.44 12.42 -4.35
CA ILE A 197 2.39 11.41 -4.50
C ILE A 197 1.45 11.45 -3.30
N ILE A 198 1.98 11.64 -2.09
CA ILE A 198 1.18 11.76 -0.87
C ILE A 198 0.29 13.00 -0.91
N GLU A 199 0.81 14.16 -1.31
CA GLU A 199 0.04 15.39 -1.50
C GLU A 199 -1.10 15.17 -2.52
N ALA A 200 -0.80 14.53 -3.65
CA ALA A 200 -1.82 14.17 -4.64
C ALA A 200 -2.93 13.28 -4.04
N LEU A 201 -2.56 12.24 -3.27
CA LEU A 201 -3.52 11.32 -2.64
C LEU A 201 -4.42 12.00 -1.60
N VAL A 202 -3.91 13.00 -0.88
CA VAL A 202 -4.68 13.75 0.13
C VAL A 202 -5.38 14.99 -0.41
N GLY A 203 -5.25 15.29 -1.71
CA GLY A 203 -5.80 16.49 -2.35
C GLY A 203 -5.09 17.79 -1.92
N GLY A 204 -3.82 17.69 -1.54
CA GLY A 204 -2.94 18.80 -1.24
C GLY A 204 -2.34 19.43 -2.50
N SER A 205 -1.34 20.29 -2.31
CA SER A 205 -0.68 21.01 -3.41
C SER A 205 0.62 20.32 -3.81
N PHE A 206 0.81 20.13 -5.11
CA PHE A 206 2.02 19.52 -5.68
C PHE A 206 2.39 20.10 -7.05
N ALA A 207 1.44 20.67 -7.80
CA ALA A 207 1.65 21.04 -9.20
C ALA A 207 2.75 22.10 -9.37
N SER A 208 2.69 23.19 -8.58
CA SER A 208 3.67 24.27 -8.66
C SER A 208 5.08 23.89 -8.20
N ALA A 209 5.22 22.80 -7.46
CA ALA A 209 6.51 22.34 -6.94
C ALA A 209 7.21 21.34 -7.87
N LEU A 210 6.49 20.81 -8.86
CA LEU A 210 7.07 19.95 -9.91
C LEU A 210 7.54 20.81 -11.09
N ASN A 211 8.75 20.56 -11.55
CA ASN A 211 9.25 21.14 -12.80
C ASN A 211 8.89 20.22 -13.98
N PRO A 212 7.97 20.61 -14.90
CA PRO A 212 7.56 19.77 -16.02
C PRO A 212 8.72 19.40 -16.96
N GLU A 213 9.73 20.27 -17.10
CA GLU A 213 10.88 20.01 -17.97
C GLU A 213 11.72 18.83 -17.48
N LEU A 214 11.82 18.65 -16.16
CA LEU A 214 12.54 17.52 -15.56
C LEU A 214 11.76 16.19 -15.68
N LEU A 215 10.44 16.26 -15.89
CA LEU A 215 9.59 15.08 -16.05
C LEU A 215 9.54 14.59 -17.49
N LEU A 216 9.86 15.45 -18.46
CA LEU A 216 9.92 15.10 -19.87
C LEU A 216 11.30 14.55 -20.21
N SER A 217 11.33 13.36 -20.81
CA SER A 217 12.56 12.76 -21.30
C SER A 217 13.21 13.63 -22.41
N ASN A 218 14.53 13.81 -22.34
CA ASN A 218 15.35 14.71 -23.17
C ASN A 218 15.53 14.30 -24.65
N HIS A 219 14.52 13.72 -25.29
CA HIS A 219 14.62 13.24 -26.68
C HIS A 219 13.76 14.03 -27.68
N LEU A 220 13.12 15.12 -27.25
CA LEU A 220 12.32 15.98 -28.11
C LEU A 220 13.13 17.18 -28.61
N PRO A 221 12.89 17.65 -29.87
CA PRO A 221 13.39 18.94 -30.33
C PRO A 221 12.98 20.09 -29.38
N PRO A 222 13.81 21.12 -29.16
CA PRO A 222 13.57 22.16 -28.15
C PRO A 222 12.20 22.83 -28.23
N ALA A 223 11.71 23.11 -29.43
CA ALA A 223 10.39 23.72 -29.65
C ALA A 223 9.23 22.82 -29.18
N LEU A 224 9.32 21.51 -29.45
CA LEU A 224 8.32 20.53 -28.98
C LEU A 224 8.45 20.27 -27.48
N GLN A 225 9.67 20.33 -26.94
CA GLN A 225 9.91 20.17 -25.51
C GLN A 225 9.28 21.29 -24.70
N SER A 226 9.43 22.55 -25.11
CA SER A 226 8.82 23.70 -24.43
C SER A 226 7.29 23.65 -24.47
N ALA A 227 6.72 23.32 -25.64
CA ALA A 227 5.27 23.15 -25.77
C ALA A 227 4.74 22.00 -24.90
N ALA A 228 5.42 20.84 -24.90
CA ALA A 228 5.07 19.71 -24.06
C ALA A 228 5.21 20.01 -22.57
N ALA A 229 6.25 20.76 -22.16
CA ALA A 229 6.46 21.16 -20.77
C ALA A 229 5.35 22.11 -20.29
N SER A 230 4.97 23.07 -21.14
CA SER A 230 3.85 23.97 -20.86
C SER A 230 2.54 23.19 -20.70
N GLN A 231 2.25 22.27 -21.63
CA GLN A 231 1.05 21.43 -21.55
C GLN A 231 1.05 20.56 -20.29
N LEU A 232 2.18 19.92 -19.98
CA LEU A 232 2.31 19.09 -18.77
C LEU A 232 2.12 19.93 -17.50
N GLY A 233 2.65 21.16 -17.46
CA GLY A 233 2.40 22.09 -16.36
C GLY A 233 0.91 22.39 -16.16
N GLN A 234 0.18 22.65 -17.25
CA GLN A 234 -1.27 22.86 -17.21
C GLN A 234 -2.02 21.60 -16.75
N ASP A 235 -1.63 20.43 -17.26
CA ASP A 235 -2.22 19.15 -16.88
C ASP A 235 -2.00 18.84 -15.39
N LEU A 236 -0.81 19.11 -14.85
CA LEU A 236 -0.51 18.95 -13.42
C LEU A 236 -1.43 19.80 -12.55
N HIS A 237 -1.65 21.06 -12.91
CA HIS A 237 -2.60 21.94 -12.20
C HIS A 237 -4.05 21.43 -12.30
N LEU A 238 -4.45 20.92 -13.47
CA LEU A 238 -5.75 20.29 -13.66
C LEU A 238 -5.91 19.03 -12.79
N TYR A 239 -4.89 18.17 -12.72
CA TYR A 239 -4.90 16.99 -11.86
C TYR A 239 -4.98 17.36 -10.39
N GLU A 240 -4.24 18.36 -9.94
CA GLU A 240 -4.29 18.87 -8.57
C GLU A 240 -5.71 19.36 -8.21
N ALA A 241 -6.33 20.17 -9.09
CA ALA A 241 -7.70 20.64 -8.89
C ALA A 241 -8.72 19.48 -8.83
N ARG A 242 -8.56 18.48 -9.70
CA ARG A 242 -9.40 17.26 -9.71
C ARG A 242 -9.24 16.44 -8.44
N LEU A 243 -8.02 16.24 -7.96
CA LEU A 243 -7.74 15.46 -6.75
C LEU A 243 -8.19 16.18 -5.48
N ARG A 244 -8.05 17.52 -5.43
CA ARG A 244 -8.58 18.35 -4.35
C ARG A 244 -10.10 18.20 -4.22
N THR A 245 -10.82 18.26 -5.33
CA THR A 245 -12.28 18.09 -5.35
C THR A 245 -12.71 16.64 -5.11
N ARG A 246 -12.01 15.66 -5.72
CA ARG A 246 -12.35 14.24 -5.65
C ARG A 246 -11.11 13.38 -5.40
N ARG A 247 -10.82 13.15 -4.11
CA ARG A 247 -9.79 12.19 -3.67
C ARG A 247 -10.16 10.76 -4.10
N PRO A 248 -9.18 9.94 -4.49
CA PRO A 248 -9.42 8.54 -4.84
C PRO A 248 -9.91 7.76 -3.62
N THR A 249 -10.55 6.61 -3.86
CA THR A 249 -10.83 5.65 -2.78
C THR A 249 -9.56 4.86 -2.49
N LEU A 250 -9.04 4.97 -1.28
CA LEU A 250 -7.89 4.22 -0.83
C LEU A 250 -8.34 2.82 -0.40
N ILE A 251 -7.72 1.79 -0.97
CA ILE A 251 -7.98 0.39 -0.64
C ILE A 251 -6.70 -0.14 0.00
N GLY A 252 -6.83 -0.82 1.13
CA GLY A 252 -5.71 -1.49 1.78
C GLY A 252 -6.19 -2.71 2.56
N HIS A 253 -5.26 -3.59 2.94
CA HIS A 253 -5.55 -4.73 3.78
C HIS A 253 -5.04 -4.45 5.19
N ASN A 254 -5.94 -4.22 6.15
CA ASN A 254 -5.58 -3.78 7.50
C ASN A 254 -4.73 -2.49 7.54
N PRO A 255 -5.10 -1.41 6.82
CA PRO A 255 -4.20 -0.29 6.55
C PRO A 255 -4.04 0.70 7.72
N PHE A 256 -4.53 0.37 8.92
CA PHE A 256 -4.46 1.28 10.07
C PHE A 256 -3.03 1.71 10.39
N LEU A 257 -2.10 0.75 10.42
CA LEU A 257 -0.70 1.06 10.71
C LEU A 257 -0.06 1.83 9.55
N ASP A 258 -0.35 1.46 8.31
CA ASP A 258 0.11 2.19 7.12
C ASP A 258 -0.30 3.67 7.19
N LEU A 259 -1.56 3.94 7.54
CA LEU A 259 -2.08 5.29 7.70
C LEU A 259 -1.39 6.03 8.85
N CYS A 260 -1.07 5.37 9.97
CA CYS A 260 -0.30 5.99 11.05
C CYS A 260 1.08 6.44 10.57
N PHE A 261 1.79 5.56 9.85
CA PHE A 261 3.10 5.86 9.29
C PHE A 261 3.04 6.95 8.21
N LEU A 262 2.05 6.94 7.32
CA LEU A 262 1.86 7.98 6.31
C LEU A 262 1.62 9.36 6.94
N HIS A 263 0.82 9.41 8.01
CA HIS A 263 0.59 10.63 8.77
C HIS A 263 1.90 11.18 9.33
N GLU A 264 2.59 10.38 10.16
CA GLU A 264 3.81 10.81 10.86
C GLU A 264 4.94 11.15 9.89
N THR A 265 5.11 10.36 8.81
CA THR A 265 6.24 10.50 7.88
C THR A 265 6.07 11.68 6.93
N PHE A 266 4.84 12.01 6.51
CA PHE A 266 4.65 12.96 5.42
C PHE A 266 3.78 14.16 5.78
N LEU A 267 2.72 13.96 6.57
CA LEU A 267 1.60 14.90 6.65
C LEU A 267 1.66 15.79 7.89
N GLN A 268 1.68 15.18 9.07
CA GLN A 268 1.66 15.87 10.35
C GLN A 268 2.01 14.89 11.47
N THR A 269 2.52 15.41 12.59
CA THR A 269 2.63 14.61 13.81
C THR A 269 1.29 13.96 14.14
N LEU A 270 1.33 12.68 14.50
CA LEU A 270 0.15 11.93 14.88
C LEU A 270 -0.56 12.61 16.08
N PRO A 271 -1.89 12.76 16.03
CA PRO A 271 -2.66 13.36 17.12
C PRO A 271 -2.47 12.66 18.46
N ALA A 272 -2.73 13.38 19.56
CA ALA A 272 -2.55 12.84 20.91
C ALA A 272 -3.47 11.65 21.22
N ASP A 273 -4.64 11.57 20.59
CA ASP A 273 -5.64 10.53 20.82
C ASP A 273 -6.27 9.98 19.52
N ALA A 274 -6.99 8.87 19.66
CA ALA A 274 -7.65 8.18 18.55
C ALA A 274 -8.77 9.02 17.91
N LEU A 275 -9.40 9.94 18.65
CA LEU A 275 -10.44 10.81 18.10
C LEU A 275 -9.85 11.85 17.15
N GLY A 276 -8.74 12.48 17.54
CA GLY A 276 -7.94 13.36 16.71
C GLY A 276 -7.43 12.64 15.47
N PHE A 277 -6.98 11.40 15.61
CA PHE A 277 -6.59 10.56 14.47
C PHE A 277 -7.75 10.32 13.51
N ARG A 278 -8.92 9.92 14.00
CA ARG A 278 -10.13 9.74 13.16
C ARG A 278 -10.45 10.98 12.33
N ARG A 279 -10.47 12.15 12.97
CA ARG A 279 -10.76 13.43 12.30
C ARG A 279 -9.70 13.77 11.25
N ALA A 280 -8.42 13.60 11.59
CA ALA A 280 -7.32 13.86 10.67
C ALA A 280 -7.32 12.90 9.47
N THR A 281 -7.47 11.60 9.70
CA THR A 281 -7.49 10.58 8.65
C THR A 281 -8.70 10.76 7.73
N ARG A 282 -9.89 11.07 8.27
CA ARG A 282 -11.08 11.38 7.46
C ARG A 282 -10.88 12.62 6.59
N ARG A 283 -10.16 13.64 7.08
CA ARG A 283 -9.85 14.85 6.31
C ARG A 283 -8.93 14.53 5.13
N PHE A 284 -7.84 13.80 5.37
CA PHE A 284 -6.84 13.46 4.35
C PHE A 284 -7.34 12.39 3.37
N PHE A 285 -7.91 11.31 3.90
CA PHE A 285 -8.38 10.14 3.17
C PHE A 285 -9.88 9.93 3.44
N PRO A 286 -10.76 10.70 2.78
CA PRO A 286 -12.20 10.69 3.08
C PRO A 286 -12.88 9.38 2.68
N ARG A 287 -12.20 8.56 1.86
CA ARG A 287 -12.71 7.30 1.34
C ARG A 287 -11.68 6.19 1.47
N ILE A 288 -11.85 5.36 2.51
CA ILE A 288 -11.00 4.19 2.75
C ILE A 288 -11.84 2.92 2.75
N ILE A 289 -11.32 1.85 2.15
CA ILE A 289 -11.83 0.48 2.26
C ILE A 289 -10.71 -0.39 2.83
N ASP A 290 -10.96 -0.97 3.99
CA ASP A 290 -10.13 -2.01 4.57
C ASP A 290 -10.65 -3.38 4.11
N THR A 291 -9.88 -4.07 3.25
CA THR A 291 -10.27 -5.37 2.71
C THR A 291 -10.34 -6.45 3.79
N LYS A 292 -9.60 -6.31 4.89
CA LYS A 292 -9.67 -7.23 6.02
C LYS A 292 -10.97 -7.06 6.78
N HIS A 293 -11.36 -5.82 7.06
CA HIS A 293 -12.67 -5.52 7.64
C HIS A 293 -13.80 -6.03 6.72
N LEU A 294 -13.70 -5.76 5.42
CA LEU A 294 -14.67 -6.22 4.43
C LEU A 294 -14.81 -7.75 4.42
N ALA A 295 -13.69 -8.48 4.42
CA ALA A 295 -13.68 -9.94 4.46
C ALA A 295 -14.37 -10.46 5.74
N CYS A 296 -14.05 -9.92 6.92
CA CYS A 296 -14.70 -10.32 8.17
C CYS A 296 -16.22 -10.07 8.15
N GLN A 297 -16.69 -9.00 7.51
CA GLN A 297 -18.12 -8.74 7.35
C GLN A 297 -18.80 -9.65 6.31
N LEU A 298 -18.01 -10.41 5.56
CA LEU A 298 -18.42 -11.45 4.62
C LEU A 298 -18.13 -12.86 5.17
N ASP A 299 -18.02 -12.99 6.49
CA ASP A 299 -17.87 -14.24 7.23
C ASP A 299 -16.52 -14.95 7.03
N TRP A 300 -15.49 -14.23 6.59
CA TRP A 300 -14.12 -14.72 6.61
C TRP A 300 -13.52 -14.63 8.02
N GLU A 301 -12.75 -15.66 8.39
CA GLU A 301 -12.09 -15.71 9.69
C GLU A 301 -11.11 -14.53 9.87
N PRO A 302 -11.12 -13.83 11.03
CA PRO A 302 -10.26 -12.66 11.23
C PRO A 302 -8.75 -12.97 11.23
N SER A 303 -8.38 -14.25 11.34
CA SER A 303 -7.01 -14.75 11.23
C SER A 303 -6.53 -14.92 9.78
N CYS A 304 -7.44 -14.93 8.80
CA CYS A 304 -7.08 -15.00 7.38
C CYS A 304 -6.24 -13.79 7.00
N ASN A 305 -5.04 -14.05 6.50
CA ASN A 305 -4.13 -13.03 5.98
C ASN A 305 -4.40 -12.76 4.49
N LEU A 306 -3.75 -11.72 3.97
CA LEU A 306 -3.96 -11.29 2.58
C LEU A 306 -3.65 -12.40 1.56
N ALA A 307 -2.58 -13.17 1.78
CA ALA A 307 -2.19 -14.25 0.90
C ALA A 307 -3.22 -15.37 0.86
N GLN A 308 -3.72 -15.79 2.02
CA GLN A 308 -4.76 -16.81 2.11
C GLN A 308 -6.04 -16.36 1.42
N LEU A 309 -6.46 -15.10 1.67
CA LEU A 309 -7.63 -14.54 0.98
C LEU A 309 -7.42 -14.52 -0.53
N TYR A 310 -6.24 -14.10 -1.00
CA TYR A 310 -5.92 -14.09 -2.42
C TYR A 310 -5.91 -15.51 -3.02
N ASP A 311 -5.27 -16.46 -2.35
CA ASP A 311 -5.21 -17.85 -2.79
C ASP A 311 -6.59 -18.50 -2.86
N ASP A 312 -7.50 -18.20 -1.93
CA ASP A 312 -8.82 -18.80 -1.88
C ASP A 312 -9.83 -18.12 -2.82
N LEU A 313 -9.79 -16.79 -2.88
CA LEU A 313 -10.74 -15.96 -3.64
C LEU A 313 -10.36 -15.78 -5.11
N VAL A 314 -9.06 -15.70 -5.39
CA VAL A 314 -8.55 -15.38 -6.73
C VAL A 314 -8.00 -16.66 -7.37
N VAL A 315 -6.96 -17.25 -6.80
CA VAL A 315 -6.31 -18.45 -7.38
C VAL A 315 -7.19 -19.71 -7.27
N GLY A 316 -7.92 -19.86 -6.17
CA GLY A 316 -8.78 -20.99 -5.88
C GLY A 316 -10.04 -20.99 -6.76
N TRP A 317 -10.54 -19.80 -7.12
CA TRP A 317 -11.62 -19.67 -8.09
C TRP A 317 -11.18 -20.19 -9.45
N ASP A 318 -9.99 -19.80 -9.92
CA ASP A 318 -9.43 -20.30 -11.18
C ASP A 318 -9.31 -21.83 -11.19
N ARG A 319 -8.79 -22.45 -10.13
CA ARG A 319 -8.65 -23.92 -10.09
C ARG A 319 -9.97 -24.68 -10.15
N ARG A 320 -11.03 -24.17 -9.49
CA ARG A 320 -12.33 -24.86 -9.39
C ARG A 320 -13.15 -24.83 -10.67
N HIS A 321 -12.95 -23.85 -11.54
CA HIS A 321 -13.80 -23.63 -12.72
C HIS A 321 -13.09 -23.93 -14.05
N HIS A 322 -11.80 -24.31 -14.00
CA HIS A 322 -10.95 -24.50 -15.18
C HIS A 322 -10.39 -25.92 -15.35
N HIS A 323 -10.80 -26.88 -14.53
CA HIS A 323 -10.52 -28.30 -14.78
C HIS A 323 -11.53 -28.85 -15.80
N PRO A 324 -11.10 -29.46 -16.92
CA PRO A 324 -12.02 -30.20 -17.78
C PRO A 324 -12.61 -31.36 -16.96
N HIS A 325 -13.93 -31.44 -16.90
CA HIS A 325 -14.62 -32.59 -16.33
C HIS A 325 -14.10 -33.88 -17.00
N ASN A 326 -13.53 -34.78 -16.21
CA ASN A 326 -13.21 -36.13 -16.67
C ASN A 326 -14.52 -36.95 -16.63
N PRO A 327 -15.07 -37.46 -17.76
CA PRO A 327 -16.44 -38.00 -17.80
C PRO A 327 -16.63 -39.36 -17.12
N HIS A 328 -15.61 -39.94 -16.46
CA HIS A 328 -15.60 -41.37 -16.15
C HIS A 328 -15.72 -41.77 -14.67
N GLU A 329 -15.96 -40.85 -13.73
CA GLU A 329 -16.23 -41.23 -12.34
C GLU A 329 -17.74 -41.27 -12.05
N HIS A 330 -18.40 -42.34 -12.49
CA HIS A 330 -19.72 -42.73 -12.00
C HIS A 330 -19.56 -43.70 -10.82
N HIS A 331 -19.75 -43.21 -9.60
CA HIS A 331 -20.06 -44.06 -8.45
C HIS A 331 -21.44 -43.71 -7.90
N HIS A 332 -22.31 -44.72 -7.95
CA HIS A 332 -23.68 -44.71 -7.47
C HIS A 332 -23.73 -44.59 -5.95
N HIS A 333 -24.46 -43.59 -5.44
CA HIS A 333 -25.13 -43.69 -4.14
C HIS A 333 -26.46 -42.92 -4.18
N PRO A 334 -27.51 -43.41 -3.50
CA PRO A 334 -28.84 -42.80 -3.54
C PRO A 334 -28.93 -41.60 -2.60
N ASN A 335 -29.62 -40.58 -3.09
CA ASN A 335 -29.80 -39.27 -2.49
C ASN A 335 -30.83 -39.30 -1.33
N PRO A 336 -30.62 -38.54 -0.24
CA PRO A 336 -31.75 -37.97 0.48
C PRO A 336 -31.66 -36.44 0.63
N HIS A 337 -32.78 -35.81 0.26
CA HIS A 337 -33.25 -34.45 0.57
C HIS A 337 -32.76 -33.23 -0.25
N PRO A 338 -33.70 -32.36 -0.67
CA PRO A 338 -33.40 -31.14 -1.42
C PRO A 338 -32.92 -30.05 -0.44
N GLN A 339 -31.61 -29.83 -0.38
CA GLN A 339 -31.07 -28.63 0.25
C GLN A 339 -31.14 -27.49 -0.77
N HIS A 340 -31.66 -26.34 -0.34
CA HIS A 340 -31.67 -25.08 -1.10
C HIS A 340 -30.23 -24.67 -1.44
N HIS A 341 -29.72 -25.13 -2.58
CA HIS A 341 -28.43 -24.70 -3.10
C HIS A 341 -28.59 -23.29 -3.69
N GLN A 342 -28.03 -22.29 -3.00
CA GLN A 342 -27.82 -20.99 -3.61
C GLN A 342 -26.91 -21.16 -4.84
N PRO A 343 -27.19 -20.48 -5.96
CA PRO A 343 -26.33 -20.53 -7.13
C PRO A 343 -24.91 -20.06 -6.78
N PRO A 344 -23.87 -20.62 -7.42
CA PRO A 344 -22.49 -20.18 -7.18
C PRO A 344 -22.38 -18.68 -7.46
N PRO A 345 -21.61 -17.93 -6.65
CA PRO A 345 -21.44 -16.51 -6.87
C PRO A 345 -20.82 -16.25 -8.26
N PRO A 346 -21.21 -15.16 -8.94
CA PRO A 346 -20.69 -14.84 -10.27
C PRO A 346 -19.16 -14.66 -10.22
N PRO A 347 -18.45 -14.92 -11.34
CA PRO A 347 -17.00 -14.71 -11.43
C PRO A 347 -16.65 -13.28 -11.06
N PRO A 348 -15.57 -13.05 -10.28
CA PRO A 348 -15.08 -11.70 -10.08
C PRO A 348 -14.63 -11.10 -11.42
N PRO A 349 -14.85 -9.79 -11.66
CA PRO A 349 -14.35 -9.14 -12.86
C PRO A 349 -12.83 -9.33 -13.00
N PRO A 350 -12.30 -9.59 -14.20
CA PRO A 350 -10.86 -9.79 -14.39
C PRO A 350 -10.09 -8.52 -14.08
N ILE A 351 -8.88 -8.68 -13.53
CA ILE A 351 -7.93 -7.58 -13.32
C ILE A 351 -6.74 -7.81 -14.25
N ILE A 352 -6.46 -6.81 -15.06
CA ILE A 352 -5.56 -6.92 -16.19
C ILE A 352 -4.46 -5.90 -15.98
N PRO A 353 -3.24 -6.35 -15.65
CA PRO A 353 -2.09 -5.47 -15.58
C PRO A 353 -1.87 -4.80 -16.93
N GLU A 354 -1.63 -3.49 -16.92
CA GLU A 354 -1.16 -2.82 -18.12
C GLU A 354 0.28 -3.23 -18.45
N PRO A 355 0.66 -3.28 -19.74
CA PRO A 355 2.01 -3.67 -20.15
C PRO A 355 3.07 -2.85 -19.42
N GLY A 356 4.05 -3.55 -18.84
CA GLY A 356 5.12 -2.94 -18.04
C GLY A 356 4.75 -2.60 -16.60
N PHE A 357 3.48 -2.74 -16.19
CA PHE A 357 3.01 -2.47 -14.82
C PHE A 357 2.53 -3.72 -14.07
N ASP A 358 2.81 -4.91 -14.60
CA ASP A 358 2.53 -6.15 -13.89
C ASP A 358 3.46 -6.30 -12.68
N ALA A 359 2.84 -6.39 -11.51
CA ALA A 359 3.54 -6.61 -10.25
C ALA A 359 4.28 -7.95 -10.23
N ARG A 360 3.85 -8.93 -11.04
CA ARG A 360 4.40 -10.28 -11.14
C ARG A 360 5.63 -10.35 -12.02
N GLU A 361 5.67 -9.59 -13.11
CA GLU A 361 6.73 -9.66 -14.14
C GLU A 361 8.05 -9.04 -13.68
N ARG A 362 8.01 -8.03 -12.79
CA ARG A 362 9.22 -7.32 -12.31
C ARG A 362 9.98 -8.07 -11.20
N GLY A 363 9.93 -9.41 -11.18
CA GLY A 363 10.47 -10.21 -10.08
C GLY A 363 9.79 -9.93 -8.75
N GLY A 364 8.50 -9.55 -8.79
CA GLY A 364 7.71 -9.29 -7.59
C GLY A 364 7.55 -10.58 -6.80
N ALA A 365 8.38 -10.75 -5.78
CA ALA A 365 8.15 -11.74 -4.77
C ALA A 365 6.92 -11.31 -3.95
N ALA A 366 6.17 -12.31 -3.46
CA ALA A 366 5.42 -12.14 -2.22
C ALA A 366 6.31 -11.36 -1.23
N HIS A 367 5.74 -10.40 -0.49
CA HIS A 367 6.44 -9.52 0.46
C HIS A 367 7.10 -8.24 -0.12
N SER A 368 6.99 -7.99 -1.42
CA SER A 368 7.24 -6.63 -1.95
C SER A 368 5.98 -5.78 -1.83
N ALA A 369 6.12 -4.51 -1.41
CA ALA A 369 4.97 -3.65 -1.14
C ALA A 369 4.06 -3.48 -2.37
N GLY A 370 4.62 -3.40 -3.58
CA GLY A 370 3.83 -3.31 -4.80
C GLY A 370 3.03 -4.58 -5.10
N PHE A 371 3.63 -5.76 -4.90
CA PHE A 371 2.90 -7.02 -5.07
C PHE A 371 1.78 -7.16 -4.04
N ASP A 372 2.03 -6.81 -2.77
CA ASP A 372 1.01 -6.82 -1.72
C ASP A 372 -0.12 -5.82 -2.01
N SER A 373 0.20 -4.63 -2.54
CA SER A 373 -0.78 -3.65 -3.02
C SER A 373 -1.65 -4.22 -4.15
N TRP A 374 -1.05 -4.90 -5.12
CA TRP A 374 -1.78 -5.53 -6.22
C TRP A 374 -2.68 -6.68 -5.72
N MET A 375 -2.18 -7.47 -4.79
CA MET A 375 -2.93 -8.56 -4.16
C MET A 375 -4.13 -8.03 -3.35
N ALA A 376 -3.95 -6.93 -2.61
CA ALA A 376 -5.04 -6.25 -1.91
C ALA A 376 -6.11 -5.73 -2.88
N ALA A 377 -5.69 -5.18 -4.03
CA ALA A 377 -6.58 -4.80 -5.12
C ALA A 377 -7.37 -6.01 -5.68
N ALA A 378 -6.71 -7.15 -5.89
CA ALA A 378 -7.36 -8.37 -6.36
C ALA A 378 -8.39 -8.93 -5.38
N VAL A 379 -8.02 -9.02 -4.11
CA VAL A 379 -8.93 -9.42 -3.03
C VAL A 379 -10.11 -8.46 -2.93
N PHE A 380 -9.90 -7.15 -3.06
CA PHE A 380 -10.98 -6.16 -3.05
C PHE A 380 -12.00 -6.40 -4.17
N VAL A 381 -11.55 -6.63 -5.41
CA VAL A 381 -12.46 -6.90 -6.54
C VAL A 381 -13.25 -8.19 -6.30
N ALA A 382 -12.60 -9.25 -5.79
CA ALA A 382 -13.26 -10.51 -5.49
C ALA A 382 -14.31 -10.38 -4.38
N LEU A 383 -13.98 -9.70 -3.28
CA LEU A 383 -14.94 -9.43 -2.19
C LEU A 383 -16.07 -8.52 -2.67
N SER A 384 -15.81 -7.57 -3.56
CA SER A 384 -16.83 -6.70 -4.16
C SER A 384 -17.89 -7.51 -4.93
N ALA A 385 -17.48 -8.55 -5.64
CA ALA A 385 -18.39 -9.45 -6.34
C ALA A 385 -19.29 -10.23 -5.35
N GLN A 386 -18.76 -10.64 -4.20
CA GLN A 386 -19.55 -11.28 -3.15
C GLN A 386 -20.56 -10.31 -2.49
N VAL A 387 -20.18 -9.05 -2.29
CA VAL A 387 -21.12 -8.01 -1.79
C VAL A 387 -22.31 -7.85 -2.74
N LEU A 388 -22.08 -7.85 -4.05
CA LEU A 388 -23.13 -7.80 -5.05
C LEU A 388 -24.04 -9.03 -5.01
N ALA A 389 -23.44 -10.23 -4.94
CA ALA A 389 -24.19 -11.48 -4.87
C ALA A 389 -25.14 -11.50 -3.66
N ARG A 390 -24.69 -11.02 -2.50
CA ARG A 390 -25.53 -10.93 -1.28
C ARG A 390 -26.66 -9.90 -1.42
N LYS A 391 -26.44 -8.78 -2.13
CA LYS A 391 -27.50 -7.80 -2.41
C LYS A 391 -28.64 -8.34 -3.28
N GLY A 392 -28.35 -9.32 -4.15
CA GLY A 392 -29.34 -9.89 -5.07
C GLY A 392 -30.23 -10.99 -4.48
N GLY A 393 -29.99 -11.45 -3.24
CA GLY A 393 -30.58 -12.71 -2.74
C GLY A 393 -31.05 -12.76 -1.28
N GLY A 394 -31.11 -11.65 -0.54
CA GLY A 394 -31.65 -11.65 0.82
C GLY A 394 -31.34 -10.39 1.62
N PRO A 395 -31.97 -10.18 2.80
CA PRO A 395 -31.67 -9.05 3.65
C PRO A 395 -30.19 -9.06 4.05
N LEU A 396 -29.54 -7.90 3.92
CA LEU A 396 -28.17 -7.68 4.38
C LEU A 396 -28.10 -8.05 5.88
N LEU A 397 -27.48 -9.18 6.21
CA LEU A 397 -27.34 -9.67 7.59
C LEU A 397 -26.84 -8.55 8.52
N PRO A 398 -27.29 -8.43 9.78
CA PRO A 398 -26.78 -7.42 10.69
C PRO A 398 -25.24 -7.50 10.82
N PRO A 399 -24.55 -6.38 11.12
CA PRO A 399 -23.11 -6.39 11.30
C PRO A 399 -22.74 -7.43 12.37
N VAL A 400 -21.85 -8.37 12.02
CA VAL A 400 -21.30 -9.31 12.99
C VAL A 400 -20.54 -8.50 14.04
N PRO A 401 -20.95 -8.52 15.32
CA PRO A 401 -20.22 -7.81 16.37
C PRO A 401 -18.80 -8.41 16.46
N PRO A 402 -17.78 -7.59 16.77
CA PRO A 402 -16.45 -8.13 17.02
C PRO A 402 -16.54 -9.21 18.12
N PRO A 403 -15.73 -10.28 18.05
CA PRO A 403 -15.78 -11.35 19.03
C PRO A 403 -15.66 -10.79 20.45
N SER A 404 -16.66 -11.06 21.28
CA SER A 404 -16.73 -10.58 22.65
C SER A 404 -15.67 -11.28 23.51
N LEU A 405 -14.83 -10.49 24.18
CA LEU A 405 -13.88 -10.94 25.20
C LEU A 405 -14.63 -11.45 26.44
N ARG A 406 -14.93 -12.75 26.54
CA ARG A 406 -15.30 -13.40 27.79
C ARG A 406 -14.65 -14.77 27.92
N GLY A 407 -13.95 -14.97 29.04
CA GLY A 407 -13.54 -16.31 29.49
C GLY A 407 -12.26 -16.36 30.32
N LEU A 408 -12.11 -15.53 31.36
CA LEU A 408 -11.15 -15.81 32.44
C LEU A 408 -11.58 -17.10 33.15
N ARG A 409 -10.76 -18.15 33.07
CA ARG A 409 -10.69 -19.15 34.15
C ARG A 409 -9.26 -19.19 34.67
N ARG A 410 -9.16 -18.81 35.95
CA ARG A 410 -8.06 -19.04 36.87
C ARG A 410 -7.88 -20.54 37.02
N GLU A 411 -6.67 -21.04 36.87
CA GLU A 411 -6.15 -22.14 37.70
C GLU A 411 -4.62 -22.05 37.70
N GLY A 412 -4.07 -21.94 38.91
CA GLY A 412 -2.64 -22.02 39.16
C GLY A 412 -2.21 -23.49 39.27
N GLY A 413 -0.93 -23.74 39.07
CA GLY A 413 -0.33 -25.06 39.23
C GLY A 413 1.03 -25.14 38.58
N MET A 414 2.08 -25.12 39.40
CA MET A 414 3.47 -25.42 39.06
C MET A 414 3.60 -26.77 38.33
N GLY A 415 4.43 -26.84 37.30
CA GLY A 415 4.80 -28.08 36.63
C GLY A 415 5.71 -27.84 35.45
N VAL A 416 7.02 -27.85 35.68
CA VAL A 416 8.06 -27.80 34.65
C VAL A 416 8.16 -29.17 33.99
N THR A 417 7.79 -29.30 32.72
CA THR A 417 8.32 -30.33 31.82
C THR A 417 8.50 -29.78 30.41
N ALA A 418 9.70 -30.00 29.87
CA ALA A 418 10.12 -29.56 28.55
C ALA A 418 9.59 -30.52 27.47
N ALA A 419 8.75 -30.02 26.56
CA ALA A 419 8.54 -30.59 25.22
C ALA A 419 7.70 -29.63 24.35
N GLY A 420 8.25 -29.23 23.19
CA GLY A 420 7.50 -28.66 22.07
C GLY A 420 7.12 -27.18 22.17
N SER A 421 8.02 -26.30 21.74
CA SER A 421 7.74 -24.86 21.57
C SER A 421 6.55 -24.62 20.63
N ARG A 422 5.37 -24.34 21.21
CA ARG A 422 4.28 -23.64 20.50
C ARG A 422 4.70 -22.18 20.29
N PRO A 423 4.33 -21.52 19.17
CA PRO A 423 4.59 -20.10 18.99
C PRO A 423 3.90 -19.33 20.12
N GLY A 424 4.65 -18.46 20.80
CA GLY A 424 4.16 -17.70 21.95
C GLY A 424 3.07 -16.70 21.57
N LYS A 425 2.24 -16.32 22.54
CA LYS A 425 1.17 -15.29 22.47
C LYS A 425 1.63 -13.89 22.04
N GLY A 426 2.90 -13.72 21.68
CA GLY A 426 3.49 -12.47 21.20
C GLY A 426 3.44 -12.24 19.69
N ASP A 427 3.18 -13.29 18.91
CA ASP A 427 3.33 -13.25 17.44
C ASP A 427 2.06 -12.80 16.70
N GLU A 428 0.90 -12.68 17.38
CA GLU A 428 -0.41 -12.53 16.73
C GLU A 428 -0.52 -11.26 15.85
N LEU A 429 -0.06 -10.09 16.32
CA LEU A 429 -0.12 -8.87 15.50
C LEU A 429 0.91 -8.91 14.37
N PHE A 430 2.09 -9.48 14.59
CA PHE A 430 3.05 -9.69 13.51
C PHE A 430 2.42 -10.58 12.44
N ARG A 431 1.72 -11.66 12.81
CA ARG A 431 0.97 -12.50 11.86
C ARG A 431 -0.20 -11.78 11.19
N GLU A 432 -0.82 -10.85 11.90
CA GLU A 432 -1.97 -10.12 11.38
C GLU A 432 -1.56 -9.01 10.38
N LEU A 433 -0.42 -8.37 10.65
CA LEU A 433 0.19 -7.35 9.81
C LEU A 433 1.05 -7.96 8.69
N CYS A 434 1.58 -9.18 8.89
CA CYS A 434 2.36 -9.90 7.89
C CYS A 434 1.44 -10.78 7.03
N PRO A 435 1.41 -10.58 5.71
CA PRO A 435 0.46 -11.24 4.84
C PRO A 435 0.60 -12.78 4.70
N PHE A 436 1.59 -13.43 5.32
CA PHE A 436 1.90 -14.85 5.09
C PHE A 436 2.33 -15.68 6.32
N ALA A 437 2.05 -15.27 7.56
CA ALA A 437 2.47 -16.09 8.71
C ALA A 437 1.73 -17.45 8.80
N ALA A 438 2.49 -18.54 8.94
CA ALA A 438 2.14 -19.87 8.45
C ALA A 438 1.18 -20.75 9.28
N ARG A 439 0.39 -21.53 8.50
CA ARG A 439 -0.12 -22.92 8.60
C ARG A 439 -0.53 -23.55 9.95
N GLY A 440 -1.81 -23.94 9.98
CA GLY A 440 -2.32 -25.20 10.49
C GLY A 440 -3.56 -25.59 9.67
N LEU A 441 -3.42 -26.50 8.71
CA LEU A 441 -4.53 -27.04 7.93
C LEU A 441 -5.51 -27.76 8.87
N LYS A 442 -6.68 -27.17 9.14
CA LYS A 442 -7.94 -27.88 9.44
C LYS A 442 -9.12 -26.99 9.08
N GLY A 443 -10.00 -27.50 8.21
CA GLY A 443 -11.31 -26.90 7.93
C GLY A 443 -11.80 -27.19 6.53
N GLY A 444 -12.27 -28.42 6.30
CA GLY A 444 -12.87 -28.81 5.02
C GLY A 444 -14.23 -28.14 4.81
N ALA A 445 -14.45 -27.60 3.62
CA ALA A 445 -15.78 -27.27 3.11
C ALA A 445 -16.23 -28.40 2.16
N LYS A 446 -17.39 -29.00 2.45
CA LYS A 446 -18.01 -30.04 1.62
C LYS A 446 -18.59 -29.44 0.33
N MET A 447 -18.38 -30.16 -0.76
CA MET A 447 -18.87 -29.91 -2.12
C MET A 447 -20.27 -30.49 -2.36
N GLY A 448 -21.03 -29.88 -3.28
CA GLY A 448 -22.14 -30.48 -4.03
C GLY A 448 -22.04 -30.09 -5.51
N PRO A 449 -22.60 -30.87 -6.47
CA PRO A 449 -22.29 -30.71 -7.89
C PRO A 449 -23.15 -29.60 -8.52
N GLY A 450 -22.51 -28.66 -9.21
CA GLY A 450 -23.17 -27.66 -10.07
C GLY A 450 -23.18 -28.12 -11.52
N LYS A 451 -24.38 -28.24 -12.11
CA LYS A 451 -24.56 -28.41 -13.57
C LYS A 451 -24.17 -27.12 -14.29
N GLY A 452 -23.52 -27.26 -15.44
CA GLY A 452 -23.09 -26.16 -16.29
C GLY A 452 -24.22 -25.21 -16.65
N SER A 453 -24.01 -23.93 -16.35
CA SER A 453 -24.81 -22.81 -16.84
C SER A 453 -23.93 -21.96 -17.75
N GLY A 454 -24.48 -21.55 -18.90
CA GLY A 454 -23.79 -20.69 -19.86
C GLY A 454 -23.17 -19.46 -19.18
N GLU A 455 -21.98 -19.09 -19.64
CA GLU A 455 -21.19 -17.97 -19.10
C GLU A 455 -21.96 -16.66 -19.20
N LEU A 456 -22.59 -16.26 -18.09
CA LEU A 456 -23.10 -14.91 -17.93
C LEU A 456 -21.91 -13.95 -17.74
N PRO A 457 -21.94 -12.75 -18.35
CA PRO A 457 -20.87 -11.78 -18.17
C PRO A 457 -20.73 -11.37 -16.69
N PRO A 458 -19.51 -11.08 -16.20
CA PRO A 458 -19.31 -10.66 -14.82
C PRO A 458 -20.11 -9.38 -14.53
N PRO A 459 -20.84 -9.32 -13.39
CA PRO A 459 -21.63 -8.14 -13.05
C PRO A 459 -20.73 -6.92 -12.83
N PRO A 460 -21.22 -5.69 -13.12
CA PRO A 460 -20.46 -4.49 -12.82
C PRO A 460 -20.24 -4.37 -11.31
N PRO A 461 -19.11 -3.78 -10.86
CA PRO A 461 -18.81 -3.65 -9.44
C PRO A 461 -19.90 -2.89 -8.67
N PRO A 462 -20.07 -3.14 -7.36
CA PRO A 462 -21.06 -2.44 -6.57
C PRO A 462 -20.77 -0.95 -6.60
N ARG A 463 -21.83 -0.15 -6.64
CA ARG A 463 -21.70 1.26 -6.29
C ARG A 463 -21.28 1.33 -4.83
N TRP A 464 -20.05 1.79 -4.61
CA TRP A 464 -19.46 2.02 -3.29
C TRP A 464 -19.99 3.34 -2.71
N ASP A 465 -21.30 3.41 -2.50
CA ASP A 465 -22.06 4.53 -2.00
C ASP A 465 -23.21 4.05 -1.08
N GLY A 466 -24.03 5.00 -0.59
CA GLY A 466 -25.24 4.72 0.18
C GLY A 466 -25.03 3.73 1.33
N GLU A 467 -25.83 2.66 1.36
CA GLU A 467 -25.80 1.65 2.41
C GLU A 467 -24.51 0.79 2.40
N VAL A 468 -23.97 0.46 1.23
CA VAL A 468 -22.71 -0.28 1.11
C VAL A 468 -21.60 0.53 1.76
N TRP A 469 -21.54 1.81 1.44
CA TRP A 469 -20.54 2.70 2.03
C TRP A 469 -20.74 2.86 3.54
N ARG A 470 -21.97 3.03 4.03
CA ARG A 470 -22.26 3.13 5.48
C ARG A 470 -21.78 1.90 6.25
N ARG A 471 -21.83 0.72 5.63
CA ARG A 471 -21.45 -0.54 6.28
C ARG A 471 -19.95 -0.78 6.26
N TYR A 472 -19.32 -0.64 5.10
CA TYR A 472 -17.95 -1.10 4.87
C TYR A 472 -16.92 0.03 4.73
N GLY A 473 -17.36 1.22 4.32
CA GLY A 473 -16.49 2.36 4.09
C GLY A 473 -16.02 2.98 5.40
N ASN A 474 -14.78 3.47 5.41
CA ASN A 474 -14.22 4.23 6.53
C ASN A 474 -14.24 3.45 7.86
N ARG A 475 -14.00 2.13 7.78
CA ARG A 475 -13.81 1.20 8.88
C ARG A 475 -12.40 0.66 8.81
N LEU A 476 -11.60 0.87 9.86
CA LEU A 476 -10.24 0.36 9.96
C LEU A 476 -10.20 -0.75 11.00
N ARG A 477 -9.75 -1.94 10.61
CA ARG A 477 -9.48 -2.99 11.58
C ARG A 477 -8.24 -2.64 12.39
N MET A 478 -8.27 -2.92 13.69
CA MET A 478 -7.17 -2.73 14.64
C MET A 478 -6.81 -4.06 15.30
N GLY A 479 -6.79 -5.11 14.49
CA GLY A 479 -6.68 -6.47 14.97
C GLY A 479 -7.70 -6.86 16.01
N ALA A 480 -7.22 -7.43 17.11
CA ALA A 480 -8.08 -7.86 18.21
C ALA A 480 -8.68 -6.68 19.02
N ALA A 481 -8.15 -5.46 18.87
CA ALA A 481 -8.73 -4.26 19.49
C ALA A 481 -10.05 -3.81 18.81
N GLY A 482 -10.46 -4.50 17.72
CA GLY A 482 -11.74 -4.30 17.06
C GLY A 482 -11.64 -3.46 15.80
N VAL A 483 -12.61 -2.56 15.62
CA VAL A 483 -12.75 -1.75 14.41
C VAL A 483 -12.88 -0.28 14.80
N MET A 484 -11.97 0.56 14.28
CA MET A 484 -12.08 2.01 14.36
C MET A 484 -13.01 2.51 13.26
N ASP A 485 -14.12 3.10 13.66
CA ASP A 485 -15.08 3.77 12.78
C ASP A 485 -14.66 5.24 12.56
N LEU A 486 -14.15 5.58 11.38
CA LEU A 486 -13.75 6.95 11.05
C LEU A 486 -14.95 7.88 10.77
N ALA A 487 -16.18 7.36 10.70
CA ALA A 487 -17.40 8.15 10.55
C ALA A 487 -18.01 8.56 11.89
N ARG A 488 -17.62 7.91 13.01
CA ARG A 488 -17.99 8.30 14.37
C ARG A 488 -16.90 9.20 14.95
N GLY A 489 -17.17 10.50 15.10
CA GLY A 489 -16.22 11.45 15.70
C GLY A 489 -16.74 12.86 15.86
#